data_AF-A0A0P9CCN3-F1
#
_entry.id   AF-A0A0P9CCN3-F1
#
_cell.length_a   1.000
_cell.length_b   1.000
_cell.length_c   1.000
_cell.angle_alpha   90.00
_cell.angle_beta   90.00
_cell.angle_gamma   90.00
#
_symmetry.space_group_name_H-M   'P 1'
#
loop_
_entity.id
_entity.type
_entity.pdbx_description
1 polymer ?
#
loop_
_entity_poly.entity_id
_entity_poly.type
_entity_poly.pdbx_seq_one_letter_code
_entity_poly.pdbx_strand_id
1 'polypeptide(L)'
;MQTITLRLRDPHQELDVLSVPTRDSMGQLTGRLWLVSDVTRERESDRLKSEFISVVSHELRTPLTSILGYTELLLAREFAPAEQREFVKTVYNEANHLSQMVEDMLGISRLEAGTVKLNQWVVSVRQLINEMTAQLSHHLSTRHRMVIDIPDQIPPAYIDRDKIK
;
A
#
# COMPACT_ATOMS: atom_id res chain seq x y z
N MET A 1 4.72 3.71 -40.06
CA MET A 1 3.90 3.88 -38.84
C MET A 1 4.66 4.83 -37.92
N GLN A 2 4.07 5.96 -37.56
CA GLN A 2 4.67 6.88 -36.58
C GLN A 2 3.71 6.99 -35.41
N THR A 3 4.23 6.78 -34.21
CA THR A 3 3.50 6.94 -32.95
C THR A 3 4.12 8.11 -32.21
N ILE A 4 3.28 9.05 -31.77
CA ILE A 4 3.70 10.22 -30.99
C ILE A 4 2.78 10.29 -29.78
N THR A 5 3.35 10.41 -28.59
CA THR A 5 2.57 10.69 -27.38
C THR A 5 2.53 12.21 -27.18
N LEU A 6 1.33 12.78 -27.15
CA LEU A 6 1.08 14.19 -26.84
C LEU A 6 0.72 14.31 -25.36
N ARG A 7 1.36 15.25 -24.67
CA ARG A 7 1.07 15.60 -23.27
C ARG A 7 0.50 17.01 -23.22
N LEU A 8 -0.77 17.13 -22.89
CA LEU A 8 -1.44 18.40 -22.62
C LEU A 8 -1.34 18.69 -21.12
N ARG A 9 -1.03 19.94 -20.77
CA ARG A 9 -0.79 20.33 -19.37
C ARG A 9 -2.04 20.85 -18.65
N ASP A 10 -3.04 21.34 -19.38
CA ASP A 10 -4.24 21.92 -18.78
C ASP A 10 -5.46 21.79 -19.73
N PRO A 11 -6.41 20.88 -19.45
CA PRO A 11 -6.34 19.83 -18.43
C PRO A 11 -5.19 18.84 -18.72
N HIS A 12 -4.65 18.21 -17.68
CA HIS A 12 -3.62 17.18 -17.86
C HIS A 12 -4.19 15.98 -18.64
N GLN A 13 -3.70 15.77 -19.86
CA GLN A 13 -4.08 14.63 -20.70
C GLN A 13 -2.85 14.02 -21.36
N GLU A 14 -2.78 12.70 -21.38
CA GLU A 14 -1.84 11.95 -22.21
C GLU A 14 -2.60 11.31 -23.36
N LEU A 15 -2.27 11.72 -24.58
CA LEU A 15 -2.89 11.22 -25.80
C LEU A 15 -1.87 10.46 -26.64
N ASP A 16 -2.15 9.21 -26.96
CA ASP A 16 -1.36 8.45 -27.92
C ASP A 16 -1.91 8.69 -29.33
N VAL A 17 -1.04 9.19 -30.21
CA VAL A 17 -1.39 9.52 -31.59
C VAL A 17 -0.68 8.57 -32.55
N LEU A 18 -1.47 7.79 -33.28
CA LEU A 18 -1.00 6.88 -34.31
C LEU A 18 -1.34 7.44 -35.70
N SER A 19 -0.34 7.53 -36.58
CA SER A 19 -0.52 7.95 -37.97
C SER A 19 -0.22 6.83 -38.94
N VAL A 20 -1.22 6.46 -39.74
CA VAL A 20 -1.13 5.39 -40.76
C VAL A 20 -1.49 5.98 -42.13
N PRO A 21 -0.65 5.83 -43.16
CA PRO A 21 -1.01 6.25 -44.51
C PRO A 21 -2.13 5.36 -45.07
N THR A 22 -3.14 5.97 -45.70
CA THR A 22 -4.21 5.25 -46.38
C THR A 22 -3.95 5.25 -47.88
N ARG A 23 -4.08 4.09 -48.51
CA ARG A 23 -3.88 3.90 -49.95
C ARG A 23 -5.17 3.39 -50.59
N ASP A 24 -5.39 3.77 -51.85
CA ASP A 24 -6.49 3.23 -52.65
C ASP A 24 -6.19 1.80 -53.15
N SER A 25 -7.13 1.21 -53.88
CA SER A 25 -6.99 -0.13 -54.47
C SER A 25 -5.87 -0.23 -55.52
N MET A 26 -5.36 0.89 -56.02
CA MET A 26 -4.22 0.96 -56.95
C MET A 26 -2.89 1.22 -56.22
N GLY A 27 -2.90 1.29 -54.88
CA GLY A 27 -1.72 1.53 -54.05
C GLY A 27 -1.27 3.00 -53.99
N GLN A 28 -2.01 3.95 -54.57
CA GLN A 28 -1.67 5.37 -54.49
C GLN A 28 -2.01 5.94 -53.11
N LEU A 29 -1.18 6.86 -52.62
CA LEU A 29 -1.39 7.51 -51.33
C LEU A 29 -2.59 8.45 -51.41
N THR A 30 -3.67 8.12 -50.73
CA THR A 30 -4.92 8.91 -50.74
C THR A 30 -5.02 9.81 -49.51
N GLY A 31 -4.30 9.49 -48.43
CA GLY A 31 -4.34 10.30 -47.21
C GLY A 31 -3.60 9.69 -46.03
N ARG A 32 -3.91 10.17 -44.83
CA ARG A 32 -3.43 9.64 -43.56
C ARG A 32 -4.58 9.54 -42.57
N LEU A 33 -4.71 8.38 -41.95
CA LEU A 33 -5.58 8.17 -40.81
C LEU A 33 -4.81 8.54 -39.54
N TRP A 34 -5.41 9.39 -38.71
CA TRP A 34 -4.93 9.73 -37.38
C TRP A 34 -5.87 9.09 -36.36
N LEU A 35 -5.32 8.20 -35.54
CA LEU A 35 -6.02 7.67 -34.36
C LEU A 35 -5.45 8.39 -33.14
N VAL A 36 -6.33 8.98 -32.33
CA VAL A 36 -5.98 9.64 -31.07
C VAL A 36 -6.70 8.91 -29.96
N SER A 37 -5.93 8.30 -29.06
CA SER A 37 -6.45 7.60 -27.88
C SER A 37 -6.11 8.39 -26.63
N ASP A 38 -7.10 8.74 -25.82
CA ASP A 38 -6.87 9.26 -24.47
C ASP A 38 -6.46 8.09 -23.57
N VAL A 39 -5.20 8.11 -23.12
CA VAL A 39 -4.59 7.09 -22.26
C VAL A 39 -4.29 7.64 -20.87
N THR A 40 -4.89 8.79 -20.51
CA THR A 40 -4.57 9.50 -19.26
C THR A 40 -4.79 8.63 -18.04
N ARG A 41 -5.91 7.89 -17.98
CA ARG A 41 -6.28 7.07 -16.82
C ARG A 41 -5.38 5.85 -16.67
N GLU A 42 -5.05 5.19 -17.78
CA GLU A 42 -4.16 4.04 -17.83
C GLU A 42 -2.75 4.45 -17.38
N ARG A 43 -2.25 5.57 -17.89
CA ARG A 43 -0.92 6.10 -17.55
C ARG A 43 -0.84 6.56 -16.10
N GLU A 44 -1.91 7.18 -15.58
CA GLU A 44 -2.00 7.55 -14.17
C GLU A 44 -2.00 6.30 -13.27
N SER A 45 -2.78 5.28 -13.62
CA SER A 45 -2.77 3.98 -12.92
C SER A 45 -1.39 3.34 -12.93
N ASP A 46 -0.72 3.28 -14.08
CA ASP A 46 0.63 2.70 -14.19
C ASP A 46 1.67 3.49 -13.39
N ARG A 47 1.55 4.82 -13.38
CA ARG A 47 2.39 5.70 -12.57
C ARG A 47 2.17 5.44 -11.08
N LEU A 48 0.91 5.39 -10.62
CA LEU A 48 0.56 5.11 -9.23
C LEU A 48 1.09 3.74 -8.79
N LYS A 49 0.97 2.71 -9.64
CA LYS A 49 1.57 1.39 -9.37
C LYS A 49 3.09 1.46 -9.23
N SER A 50 3.76 2.18 -10.13
CA SER A 50 5.21 2.32 -10.10
C SER A 50 5.67 3.07 -8.84
N GLU A 51 4.96 4.14 -8.48
CA GLU A 51 5.20 4.92 -7.27
C GLU A 51 4.97 4.07 -6.01
N PHE A 52 3.88 3.30 -5.96
CA PHE A 52 3.60 2.36 -4.89
C PHE A 52 4.72 1.33 -4.70
N ILE A 53 5.18 0.68 -5.77
CA ILE A 53 6.29 -0.29 -5.72
C ILE A 53 7.57 0.38 -5.20
N SER A 54 7.85 1.60 -5.64
CA SER A 54 9.02 2.36 -5.18
C SER A 54 8.95 2.62 -3.67
N VAL A 55 7.82 3.17 -3.18
CA VAL A 55 7.60 3.45 -1.76
C VAL A 55 7.75 2.19 -0.92
N VAL A 56 7.07 1.11 -1.32
CA VAL A 56 7.16 -0.20 -0.67
C VAL A 56 8.61 -0.70 -0.58
N SER A 57 9.37 -0.58 -1.68
CA SER A 57 10.77 -1.01 -1.71
C SER A 57 11.65 -0.21 -0.75
N HIS A 58 11.36 1.07 -0.59
CA HIS A 58 12.05 1.93 0.38
C HIS A 58 11.68 1.56 1.83
N GLU A 59 10.40 1.40 2.12
CA GLU A 59 9.90 1.03 3.45
C GLU A 59 10.39 -0.34 3.90
N LEU A 60 10.52 -1.32 2.99
CA LEU A 60 11.07 -2.64 3.31
C LEU A 60 12.58 -2.62 3.54
N ARG A 61 13.32 -1.69 2.93
CA ARG A 61 14.78 -1.63 3.05
C ARG A 61 15.20 -1.29 4.48
N THR A 62 14.53 -0.34 5.11
CA THR A 62 14.85 0.14 6.46
C THR A 62 14.86 -0.97 7.53
N PRO A 63 13.77 -1.73 7.76
CA PRO A 63 13.75 -2.82 8.74
C PRO A 63 14.75 -3.92 8.38
N LEU A 64 14.92 -4.23 7.10
CA LEU A 64 15.90 -5.22 6.65
C LEU A 64 17.34 -4.78 6.97
N THR A 65 17.69 -3.52 6.74
CA THR A 65 18.99 -2.95 7.10
C THR A 65 19.21 -3.00 8.61
N SER A 66 18.19 -2.71 9.42
CA SER A 66 18.28 -2.84 10.88
C SER A 66 18.54 -4.30 11.30
N ILE A 67 17.78 -5.25 10.77
CA ILE A 67 17.96 -6.69 11.05
C ILE A 67 19.39 -7.10 10.74
N LEU A 68 19.85 -6.82 9.52
CA LEU A 68 21.20 -7.17 9.08
C LEU A 68 22.25 -6.52 9.98
N GLY A 69 22.16 -5.22 10.25
CA GLY A 69 23.12 -4.50 11.09
C GLY A 69 23.23 -5.04 12.52
N TYR A 70 22.10 -5.30 13.19
CA TYR A 70 22.15 -5.89 14.54
C TYR A 70 22.67 -7.33 14.53
N THR A 71 22.32 -8.13 13.52
CA THR A 71 22.88 -9.49 13.39
C THR A 71 24.38 -9.48 13.09
N GLU A 72 24.87 -8.57 12.26
CA GLU A 72 26.29 -8.38 11.98
C GLU A 72 27.06 -7.99 13.24
N LEU A 73 26.52 -7.07 14.05
CA LEU A 73 27.11 -6.70 15.33
C LEU A 73 27.23 -7.92 16.25
N LEU A 74 26.14 -8.67 16.44
CA LEU A 74 26.10 -9.87 17.28
C LEU A 74 27.05 -10.98 16.82
N LEU A 75 27.32 -11.08 15.51
CA LEU A 75 28.28 -12.04 14.95
C LEU A 75 29.74 -11.56 15.09
N ALA A 76 29.97 -10.25 15.06
CA ALA A 76 31.32 -9.69 15.05
C ALA A 76 31.94 -9.53 16.44
N ARG A 77 31.13 -9.42 17.51
CA ARG A 77 31.58 -9.10 18.86
C ARG A 77 30.76 -9.82 19.92
N GLU A 78 31.39 -10.10 21.07
CA GLU A 78 30.66 -10.48 22.28
C GLU A 78 30.11 -9.25 22.98
N PHE A 79 28.90 -9.38 23.50
CA PHE A 79 28.19 -8.34 24.26
C PHE A 79 27.71 -8.92 25.58
N ALA A 80 27.42 -8.07 26.56
CA ALA A 80 26.81 -8.54 27.80
C ALA A 80 25.45 -9.19 27.51
N PRO A 81 25.00 -10.18 28.30
CA PRO A 81 23.72 -10.86 28.05
C PRO A 81 22.50 -9.93 27.94
N ALA A 82 22.53 -8.80 28.65
CA ALA A 82 21.48 -7.78 28.57
C ALA A 82 21.43 -7.08 27.21
N GLU A 83 22.59 -6.66 26.69
CA GLU A 83 22.71 -5.99 25.37
C GLU A 83 22.37 -6.96 24.23
N GLN A 84 22.82 -8.22 24.33
CA GLN A 84 22.43 -9.26 23.36
C GLN A 84 20.91 -9.41 23.28
N ARG A 85 20.25 -9.44 24.44
CA ARG A 85 18.79 -9.56 24.50
C ARG A 85 18.08 -8.34 23.90
N GLU A 86 18.65 -7.15 24.06
CA GLU A 86 18.13 -5.93 23.44
C GLU A 86 18.26 -5.97 21.91
N PHE A 87 19.44 -6.34 21.38
CA PHE A 87 19.65 -6.47 19.93
C PHE A 87 18.75 -7.54 19.31
N VAL A 88 18.64 -8.71 19.94
CA VAL A 88 17.73 -9.78 19.48
C VAL A 88 16.27 -9.30 19.51
N LYS A 89 15.88 -8.52 20.52
CA LYS A 89 14.53 -7.94 20.59
C LYS A 89 14.29 -6.95 19.45
N THR A 90 15.27 -6.12 19.10
CA THR A 90 15.16 -5.22 17.96
C THR A 90 15.02 -6.00 16.65
N VAL A 91 15.87 -7.01 16.42
CA VAL A 91 15.76 -7.90 15.25
C VAL A 91 14.37 -8.54 15.16
N TYR A 92 13.86 -9.06 16.27
CA TYR A 92 12.52 -9.67 16.33
C TYR A 92 11.41 -8.67 15.97
N ASN A 93 11.47 -7.46 16.51
CA ASN A 93 10.48 -6.43 16.23
C ASN A 93 10.50 -5.99 14.75
N GLU A 94 11.68 -5.78 14.18
CA GLU A 94 11.83 -5.41 12.76
C GLU A 94 11.37 -6.55 11.83
N ALA A 95 11.62 -7.81 12.20
CA ALA A 95 11.15 -8.97 11.44
C ALA A 95 9.62 -9.07 11.47
N ASN A 96 8.99 -8.84 12.62
CA ASN A 96 7.53 -8.76 12.72
C ASN A 96 6.95 -7.60 11.91
N HIS A 97 7.58 -6.44 11.97
CA HIS A 97 7.16 -5.26 11.19
C HIS A 97 7.23 -5.54 9.69
N LEU A 98 8.32 -6.15 9.21
CA LEU A 98 8.45 -6.56 7.82
C LEU A 98 7.40 -7.63 7.42
N SER A 99 7.11 -8.58 8.32
CA SER A 99 6.05 -9.57 8.09
C SER A 99 4.67 -8.92 7.96
N GLN A 100 4.35 -7.91 8.79
CA GLN A 100 3.09 -7.17 8.69
C GLN A 100 3.00 -6.41 7.37
N MET A 101 4.06 -5.72 6.95
CA MET A 101 4.10 -5.02 5.67
C MET A 101 3.85 -5.96 4.48
N VAL A 102 4.40 -7.17 4.50
CA VAL A 102 4.13 -8.18 3.47
C VAL A 102 2.66 -8.60 3.47
N GLU A 103 2.07 -8.83 4.64
CA GLU A 103 0.65 -9.19 4.75
C GLU A 103 -0.26 -8.06 4.24
N ASP A 104 0.09 -6.80 4.52
CA ASP A 104 -0.63 -5.62 4.05
C ASP A 104 -0.59 -5.54 2.51
N MET A 105 0.56 -5.79 1.89
CA MET A 105 0.69 -5.83 0.42
C MET A 105 -0.13 -6.95 -0.20
N LEU A 106 -0.13 -8.15 0.40
CA LEU A 106 -1.00 -9.25 -0.03
C LEU A 106 -2.48 -8.89 0.16
N GLY A 107 -2.81 -8.13 1.21
CA GLY A 107 -4.13 -7.54 1.42
C GLY A 107 -4.56 -6.64 0.27
N ILE A 108 -3.72 -5.67 -0.10
CA ILE A 108 -3.96 -4.75 -1.22
C ILE A 108 -4.12 -5.52 -2.53
N SER A 109 -3.23 -6.48 -2.83
CA SER A 109 -3.32 -7.29 -4.04
C SER A 109 -4.65 -8.06 -4.13
N ARG A 110 -5.11 -8.64 -3.02
CA ARG A 110 -6.41 -9.32 -2.96
C ARG A 110 -7.58 -8.35 -3.16
N LEU A 111 -7.49 -7.12 -2.64
CA LEU A 111 -8.48 -6.06 -2.81
C LEU A 111 -8.57 -5.63 -4.28
N GLU A 112 -7.44 -5.38 -4.95
CA GLU A 112 -7.40 -5.02 -6.37
C GLU A 112 -7.96 -6.14 -7.27
N ALA A 113 -7.69 -7.39 -6.93
CA ALA A 113 -8.24 -8.54 -7.64
C ALA A 113 -9.75 -8.77 -7.38
N GLY A 114 -10.37 -8.00 -6.47
CA GLY A 114 -11.77 -8.19 -6.08
C GLY A 114 -12.02 -9.51 -5.33
N THR A 115 -10.98 -10.14 -4.78
CA THR A 115 -11.05 -11.47 -4.16
C THR A 115 -11.27 -11.44 -2.65
N VAL A 116 -11.30 -10.24 -2.05
CA VAL A 116 -11.57 -10.09 -0.62
C VAL A 116 -13.02 -10.45 -0.33
N LYS A 117 -13.19 -11.50 0.48
CA LYS A 117 -14.48 -11.86 1.07
C LYS A 117 -14.60 -11.19 2.42
N LEU A 118 -15.65 -10.40 2.61
CA LEU A 118 -15.98 -9.81 3.90
C LEU A 118 -16.84 -10.80 4.68
N ASN A 119 -16.40 -11.15 5.88
CA ASN A 119 -17.15 -11.98 6.81
C ASN A 119 -17.91 -11.06 7.77
N GLN A 120 -19.00 -10.48 7.27
CA GLN A 120 -19.76 -9.49 8.03
C GLN A 120 -20.75 -10.14 8.98
N TRP A 121 -20.85 -9.58 10.17
CA TRP A 121 -21.83 -9.96 11.19
C TRP A 121 -22.26 -8.73 11.99
N VAL A 122 -23.33 -8.86 12.76
CA VAL A 122 -23.80 -7.79 13.65
C VAL A 122 -22.84 -7.70 14.84
N VAL A 123 -22.11 -6.59 14.94
CA VAL A 123 -21.12 -6.33 15.99
C VAL A 123 -21.57 -5.20 16.89
N SER A 124 -21.41 -5.37 18.20
CA SER A 124 -21.54 -4.27 19.15
C SER A 124 -20.36 -3.32 19.00
N VAL A 125 -20.61 -2.15 18.41
CA VAL A 125 -19.60 -1.10 18.20
C VAL A 125 -18.96 -0.69 19.54
N ARG A 126 -19.76 -0.60 20.61
CA ARG A 126 -19.26 -0.29 21.96
C ARG A 126 -18.26 -1.33 22.46
N GLN A 127 -18.56 -2.63 22.32
CA GLN A 127 -17.63 -3.68 22.75
C GLN A 127 -16.34 -3.63 21.93
N LEU A 128 -16.44 -3.44 20.61
CA LEU A 128 -15.28 -3.32 19.74
C LEU A 128 -14.37 -2.15 20.15
N ILE A 129 -14.93 -0.97 20.39
CA ILE A 129 -14.17 0.21 20.85
C ILE A 129 -13.50 -0.07 22.20
N ASN A 130 -14.21 -0.67 23.16
CA ASN A 130 -13.67 -0.99 24.48
C ASN A 130 -12.49 -1.98 24.40
N GLU A 131 -12.57 -2.99 23.53
CA GLU A 131 -11.48 -3.95 23.34
C GLU A 131 -10.24 -3.28 22.73
N MET A 132 -10.42 -2.49 21.67
CA MET A 132 -9.32 -1.80 21.00
C MET A 132 -8.65 -0.79 21.94
N THR A 133 -9.45 -0.02 22.69
CA THR A 133 -8.93 0.96 23.65
C THR A 133 -8.20 0.31 24.83
N ALA A 134 -8.67 -0.85 25.30
CA ALA A 134 -7.94 -1.64 26.30
C ALA A 134 -6.56 -2.08 25.76
N GLN A 135 -6.49 -2.58 24.52
CA GLN A 135 -5.22 -2.94 23.89
C GLN A 135 -4.26 -1.75 23.76
N LEU A 136 -4.75 -0.62 23.24
CA LEU A 136 -3.98 0.62 23.12
C LEU A 136 -3.50 1.14 24.47
N SER A 137 -4.31 1.03 25.53
CA SER A 137 -3.94 1.50 26.87
C SER A 137 -2.70 0.81 27.44
N HIS A 138 -2.45 -0.46 27.07
CA HIS A 138 -1.24 -1.18 27.46
C HIS A 138 0.04 -0.65 26.79
N HIS A 139 -0.09 0.05 25.66
CA HIS A 139 1.03 0.63 24.91
C HIS A 139 1.22 2.12 25.16
N LEU A 140 0.26 2.79 25.81
CA LEU A 140 0.38 4.21 26.13
C LEU A 140 1.37 4.43 27.26
N SER A 141 2.31 5.35 27.05
CA SER A 141 3.19 5.82 28.11
C SER A 141 2.38 6.63 29.14
N THR A 142 2.91 6.74 30.37
CA THR A 142 2.32 7.53 31.47
C THR A 142 2.15 9.02 31.16
N ARG A 143 2.64 9.49 30.01
CA ARG A 143 2.55 10.89 29.56
C ARG A 143 1.29 11.22 28.78
N HIS A 144 0.52 10.23 28.33
CA HIS A 144 -0.62 10.46 27.44
C HIS A 144 -1.92 10.03 28.11
N ARG A 145 -2.99 10.82 27.92
CA ARG A 145 -4.34 10.50 28.38
C ARG A 145 -5.24 10.22 27.17
N MET A 146 -5.81 9.03 27.12
CA MET A 146 -6.84 8.66 26.15
C MET A 146 -8.22 9.03 26.70
N VAL A 147 -9.03 9.71 25.88
CA VAL A 147 -10.42 10.05 26.20
C VAL A 147 -11.31 9.41 25.14
N ILE A 148 -12.31 8.65 25.57
CA ILE A 148 -13.30 8.01 24.70
C ILE A 148 -14.60 8.79 24.88
N ASP A 149 -15.02 9.50 23.86
CA ASP A 149 -16.29 10.22 23.82
C ASP A 149 -17.19 9.55 22.79
N ILE A 150 -18.15 8.76 23.28
CA ILE A 150 -19.08 8.00 22.45
C ILE A 150 -20.50 8.12 23.04
N PRO A 151 -21.56 8.24 22.20
CA PRO A 151 -22.93 8.33 22.67
C PRO A 151 -23.32 7.13 23.55
N ASP A 152 -24.25 7.32 24.49
CA ASP A 152 -24.73 6.23 25.37
C ASP A 152 -25.40 5.09 24.59
N GLN A 153 -26.06 5.42 23.48
CA GLN A 153 -26.67 4.45 22.58
C GLN A 153 -25.96 4.50 21.23
N ILE A 154 -25.23 3.42 20.93
CA ILE A 154 -24.60 3.22 19.63
C ILE A 154 -25.25 1.98 19.02
N PRO A 155 -25.89 2.09 17.85
CA PRO A 155 -26.48 0.92 17.20
C PRO A 155 -25.38 -0.08 16.85
N PRO A 156 -25.68 -1.39 16.87
CA PRO A 156 -24.75 -2.38 16.35
C PRO A 156 -24.55 -2.18 14.85
N ALA A 157 -23.36 -2.54 14.35
CA ALA A 157 -22.99 -2.37 12.96
C ALA A 157 -22.84 -3.73 12.27
N TYR A 158 -23.24 -3.82 11.00
CA TYR A 158 -23.02 -5.00 10.17
C TYR A 158 -21.65 -4.88 9.49
N ILE A 159 -20.62 -5.40 10.14
CA ILE A 159 -19.20 -5.18 9.78
C ILE A 159 -18.43 -6.49 9.86
N ASP A 160 -17.32 -6.55 9.13
CA ASP A 160 -16.30 -7.57 9.34
C ASP A 160 -15.37 -7.10 10.47
N ARG A 161 -15.42 -7.79 11.61
CA ARG A 161 -14.68 -7.38 12.82
C ARG A 161 -13.17 -7.50 12.62
N ASP A 162 -12.72 -8.48 11.86
CA ASP A 162 -11.30 -8.80 11.68
C ASP A 162 -10.63 -7.87 10.65
N LYS A 163 -11.43 -7.05 9.96
CA LYS A 163 -10.95 -5.99 9.05
C LYS A 163 -10.94 -4.59 9.68
N ILE A 164 -11.38 -4.46 10.94
CA ILE A 164 -11.39 -3.18 11.68
C ILE A 164 -10.35 -3.15 12.81
N LYS A 165 -9.97 -4.30 13.36
CA LYS A 165 -8.89 -4.43 14.33
C LYS A 165 -7.53 -4.34 13.67
#